data_AF-A0A2E8UIJ0-F1
#
_entry.id   AF-A0A2E8UIJ0-F1
#
_cell.length_a   1.000
_cell.length_b   1.000
_cell.length_c   1.000
_cell.angle_alpha   90.00
_cell.angle_beta   90.00
_cell.angle_gamma   90.00
#
_symmetry.space_group_name_H-M   'P 1'
#
loop_
_entity.id
_entity.type
_entity.pdbx_description
1 polymer ?
#
loop_
_entity_poly.entity_id
_entity_poly.type
_entity_poly.pdbx_seq_one_letter_code
_entity_poly.pdbx_strand_id
1 'polypeptide(L)'
;MSSDIHLPCIPDGSWLTMMRRVAAFHSKHDFASDENNGHDMGYRISLTIEELGELSASITKGKPKEESAEELADLLILILGHSLAMSVDLEDEFHKKMDKIMKREAIRGNLGLRVTEYLPE
;
A
#
# COMPACT_ATOMS: atom_id res chain seq x y z
N MET A 1 29.42 1.21 15.44
CA MET A 1 29.47 0.32 14.26
C MET A 1 28.21 0.60 13.46
N SER A 2 28.29 1.51 12.49
CA SER A 2 27.16 1.79 11.61
C SER A 2 27.14 0.66 10.58
N SER A 3 26.24 -0.31 10.76
CA SER A 3 25.98 -1.28 9.72
C SER A 3 25.20 -0.54 8.63
N ASP A 4 25.91 -0.03 7.63
CA ASP A 4 25.32 0.31 6.34
C ASP A 4 24.74 -0.99 5.77
N ILE A 5 23.51 -1.31 6.16
CA ILE A 5 22.72 -2.35 5.53
C ILE A 5 22.45 -1.81 4.13
N HIS A 6 23.29 -2.21 3.18
CA HIS A 6 23.05 -1.95 1.77
C HIS A 6 21.72 -2.64 1.42
N LEU A 7 20.64 -1.86 1.44
CA LEU A 7 19.33 -2.36 1.03
C LEU A 7 19.44 -2.73 -0.44
N PRO A 8 19.15 -3.98 -0.82
CA PRO A 8 19.16 -4.36 -2.22
C PRO A 8 18.20 -3.43 -2.97
N CYS A 9 18.75 -2.66 -3.91
CA CYS A 9 17.99 -1.73 -4.75
C CYS A 9 17.38 -2.45 -5.98
N ILE A 10 17.67 -3.75 -6.13
CA ILE A 10 17.18 -4.58 -7.22
C ILE A 10 15.91 -5.34 -6.81
N PRO A 11 14.93 -5.51 -7.72
CA PRO A 11 13.78 -6.37 -7.47
C PRO A 11 14.22 -7.82 -7.20
N ASP A 12 13.82 -8.35 -6.05
CA ASP A 12 14.13 -9.72 -5.61
C ASP A 12 12.87 -10.55 -5.29
N GLY A 13 11.68 -9.95 -5.46
CA GLY A 13 10.39 -10.56 -5.14
C GLY A 13 10.08 -10.65 -3.64
N SER A 14 10.91 -10.06 -2.76
CA SER A 14 10.74 -10.15 -1.32
C SER A 14 9.89 -9.00 -0.76
N TRP A 15 8.83 -9.35 -0.03
CA TRP A 15 8.07 -8.41 0.80
C TRP A 15 8.98 -7.64 1.77
N LEU A 16 9.89 -8.37 2.42
CA LEU A 16 10.81 -7.81 3.40
C LEU A 16 11.74 -6.76 2.78
N THR A 17 12.18 -6.96 1.53
CA THR A 17 12.98 -5.97 0.80
C THR A 17 12.18 -4.69 0.55
N MET A 18 10.93 -4.79 0.11
CA MET A 18 10.04 -3.62 -0.06
C MET A 18 9.81 -2.90 1.27
N MET A 19 9.43 -3.63 2.32
CA MET A 19 9.18 -3.04 3.66
C MET A 19 10.41 -2.35 4.23
N ARG A 20 11.60 -2.93 4.08
CA ARG A 20 12.84 -2.29 4.56
C ARG A 20 13.16 -0.99 3.83
N ARG A 21 12.87 -0.91 2.52
CA ARG A 21 13.05 0.34 1.75
C ARG A 21 12.09 1.43 2.25
N VAL A 22 10.82 1.10 2.51
CA VAL A 22 9.84 2.03 3.08
C VAL A 22 10.22 2.44 4.50
N ALA A 23 10.66 1.50 5.34
CA ALA A 23 11.12 1.80 6.70
C ALA A 23 12.35 2.71 6.71
N ALA A 24 13.32 2.48 5.82
CA ALA A 24 14.48 3.35 5.67
C ALA A 24 14.08 4.76 5.19
N PHE A 25 13.09 4.87 4.30
CA PHE A 25 12.53 6.17 3.89
C PHE A 25 11.89 6.89 5.09
N HIS A 26 11.06 6.22 5.87
CA HIS A 26 10.44 6.79 7.08
C HIS A 26 11.50 7.24 8.10
N SER A 27 12.54 6.44 8.31
CA SER A 27 13.63 6.77 9.24
C SER A 27 14.48 7.95 8.73
N LYS A 28 14.78 8.00 7.44
CA LYS A 28 15.55 9.09 6.82
C LYS A 28 14.88 10.45 6.99
N HIS A 29 13.55 10.47 6.92
CA HIS A 29 12.74 11.69 7.03
C HIS A 29 12.13 11.89 8.42
N ASP A 30 12.49 11.04 9.38
CA ASP A 30 12.03 11.11 10.77
C ASP A 30 10.49 11.30 10.90
N PHE A 31 9.72 10.53 10.11
CA PHE A 31 8.27 10.69 10.07
C PHE A 31 7.56 10.35 11.39
N ALA A 32 8.21 9.62 12.29
CA ALA A 32 7.65 9.21 13.57
C ALA A 32 7.73 10.33 14.63
N SER A 33 8.52 11.38 14.41
CA SER A 33 8.63 12.46 15.39
C SER A 33 7.38 13.34 15.41
N ASP A 34 7.06 13.85 16.61
CA ASP A 34 5.94 14.76 16.81
C ASP A 34 6.07 16.05 15.97
N GLU A 35 7.31 16.45 15.64
CA GLU A 35 7.58 17.63 14.79
C GLU A 35 7.17 17.39 13.33
N ASN A 36 7.50 16.23 12.77
CA ASN A 36 7.22 15.92 11.36
C ASN A 36 5.82 15.33 11.15
N ASN A 37 5.22 14.73 12.19
CA ASN A 37 3.84 14.25 12.22
C ASN A 37 3.47 13.29 11.06
N GLY A 38 4.46 12.63 10.46
CA GLY A 38 4.29 11.79 9.26
C GLY A 38 3.59 10.45 9.55
N HIS A 39 3.50 10.06 10.83
CA HIS A 39 2.75 8.88 11.27
C HIS A 39 1.32 9.20 11.73
N ASP A 40 0.89 10.47 11.71
CA ASP A 40 -0.51 10.80 11.97
C ASP A 40 -1.43 10.16 10.92
N MET A 41 -2.41 9.40 11.40
CA MET A 41 -3.26 8.62 10.52
C MET A 41 -4.20 9.50 9.67
N GLY A 42 -4.61 10.67 10.16
CA GLY A 42 -5.41 11.61 9.37
C GLY A 42 -4.62 12.17 8.18
N TYR A 43 -3.37 12.57 8.43
CA TYR A 43 -2.45 13.02 7.39
C TYR A 43 -2.14 11.91 6.38
N ARG A 44 -1.81 10.71 6.86
CA ARG A 44 -1.53 9.54 6.02
C ARG A 44 -2.69 9.16 5.09
N ILE A 45 -3.93 9.19 5.59
CA ILE A 45 -5.11 8.94 4.78
C ILE A 45 -5.30 10.05 3.74
N SER A 46 -5.00 11.31 4.08
CA SER A 46 -5.07 12.42 3.14
C SER A 46 -4.12 12.24 1.96
N LEU A 47 -2.85 11.84 2.22
CA LEU A 47 -1.89 11.50 1.16
C LEU A 47 -2.37 10.34 0.29
N THR A 48 -3.01 9.33 0.90
CA THR A 48 -3.54 8.18 0.14
C THR A 48 -4.66 8.59 -0.81
N ILE A 49 -5.50 9.55 -0.40
CA ILE A 49 -6.56 10.09 -1.24
C ILE A 49 -5.98 10.88 -2.42
N GLU A 50 -4.89 11.61 -2.19
CA GLU A 50 -4.15 12.33 -3.24
C GLU A 50 -3.65 11.35 -4.32
N GLU A 51 -2.83 10.35 -3.95
CA GLU A 51 -2.30 9.35 -4.89
C GLU A 51 -3.39 8.51 -5.58
N LEU A 52 -4.50 8.23 -4.86
CA LEU A 52 -5.65 7.56 -5.47
C LEU A 52 -6.31 8.44 -6.55
N GLY A 53 -6.32 9.75 -6.34
CA GLY A 53 -6.76 10.74 -7.31
C GLY A 53 -5.85 10.76 -8.55
N GLU A 54 -4.54 10.68 -8.36
CA GLU A 54 -3.55 10.65 -9.44
C GLU A 54 -3.67 9.36 -10.27
N LEU A 55 -3.77 8.19 -9.62
CA LEU A 55 -4.05 6.92 -10.28
C LEU A 55 -5.38 6.96 -11.06
N SER A 56 -6.42 7.52 -10.47
CA SER A 56 -7.72 7.67 -11.13
C SER A 56 -7.61 8.56 -12.38
N ALA A 57 -6.88 9.67 -12.27
CA ALA A 57 -6.66 10.59 -13.37
C ALA A 57 -5.83 9.96 -14.49
N SER A 58 -4.78 9.19 -14.17
CA SER A 58 -3.94 8.53 -15.18
C SER A 58 -4.75 7.51 -15.99
N ILE A 59 -5.58 6.70 -15.32
CA ILE A 59 -6.46 5.71 -15.97
C ILE A 59 -7.54 6.41 -16.83
N THR A 60 -8.31 7.33 -16.23
CA THR A 60 -9.50 7.90 -16.88
C THR A 60 -9.15 8.84 -18.04
N LYS A 61 -7.96 9.46 -18.00
CA LYS A 61 -7.46 10.32 -19.09
C LYS A 61 -6.67 9.54 -20.15
N GLY A 62 -6.60 8.21 -20.06
CA GLY A 62 -5.91 7.37 -21.04
C GLY A 62 -4.42 7.67 -21.13
N LYS A 63 -3.78 7.95 -19.99
CA LYS A 63 -2.33 8.18 -19.92
C LYS A 63 -1.54 6.91 -20.24
N PRO A 64 -0.22 7.03 -20.52
CA PRO A 64 0.63 5.85 -20.69
C PRO A 64 0.53 4.89 -19.50
N LYS A 65 0.69 3.60 -19.77
CA LYS A 65 0.56 2.54 -18.76
C LYS A 65 1.61 2.69 -17.65
N GLU A 66 2.76 3.22 -18.02
CA GLU A 66 3.89 3.50 -17.13
C GLU A 66 3.50 4.51 -16.05
N GLU A 67 2.77 5.58 -16.42
CA GLU A 67 2.24 6.57 -15.46
C GLU A 67 1.29 5.87 -14.48
N SER A 68 0.33 5.09 -14.98
CA SER A 68 -0.59 4.33 -14.10
C SER A 68 0.11 3.32 -13.19
N ALA A 69 1.26 2.78 -13.62
CA ALA A 69 2.04 1.82 -12.85
C ALA A 69 2.84 2.49 -11.73
N GLU A 70 3.30 3.73 -11.96
CA GLU A 70 3.95 4.58 -10.97
C GLU A 70 2.97 4.96 -9.86
N GLU A 71 1.81 5.52 -10.21
CA GLU A 71 0.77 5.90 -9.22
C GLU A 71 0.28 4.69 -8.39
N LEU A 72 0.23 3.50 -9.01
CA LEU A 72 -0.11 2.27 -8.29
C LEU A 72 0.99 1.85 -7.31
N ALA A 73 2.26 2.10 -7.64
CA ALA A 73 3.38 1.86 -6.74
C ALA A 73 3.38 2.86 -5.57
N ASP A 74 3.01 4.12 -5.80
CA ASP A 74 2.90 5.12 -4.73
C ASP A 74 1.81 4.76 -3.71
N LEU A 75 0.65 4.29 -4.18
CA LEU A 75 -0.36 3.73 -3.29
C LEU A 75 0.16 2.55 -2.46
N LEU A 76 0.92 1.63 -3.07
CA LEU A 76 1.52 0.52 -2.34
C LEU A 76 2.51 1.02 -1.28
N ILE A 77 3.40 1.95 -1.63
CA ILE A 77 4.37 2.55 -0.70
C ILE A 77 3.65 3.21 0.48
N LEU A 78 2.58 3.96 0.21
CA LEU A 78 1.77 4.54 1.25
C LEU A 78 1.19 3.46 2.15
N ILE A 79 0.53 2.42 1.62
CA ILE A 79 -0.04 1.29 2.38
C ILE A 79 1.02 0.63 3.28
N LEU A 80 2.21 0.33 2.75
CA LEU A 80 3.33 -0.20 3.54
C LEU A 80 3.75 0.78 4.65
N GLY A 81 3.74 2.08 4.38
CA GLY A 81 4.02 3.09 5.39
C GLY A 81 2.93 3.23 6.46
N HIS A 82 1.66 2.91 6.16
CA HIS A 82 0.60 2.85 7.18
C HIS A 82 0.86 1.71 8.16
N SER A 83 1.31 0.55 7.69
CA SER A 83 1.57 -0.59 8.57
C SER A 83 2.69 -0.26 9.57
N LEU A 84 3.70 0.51 9.17
CA LEU A 84 4.71 1.06 10.07
C LEU A 84 4.11 2.01 11.11
N ALA A 85 3.32 3.00 10.67
CA ALA A 85 2.71 3.99 11.56
C ALA A 85 1.71 3.36 12.55
N MET A 86 0.98 2.33 12.13
CA MET A 86 0.01 1.60 12.95
C MET A 86 0.66 0.47 13.77
N SER A 87 1.94 0.15 13.55
CA SER A 87 2.61 -1.01 14.13
C SER A 87 1.86 -2.33 13.89
N VAL A 88 1.43 -2.56 12.64
CA VAL A 88 0.68 -3.76 12.22
C VAL A 88 1.56 -4.64 11.32
N ASP A 89 1.52 -5.95 11.57
CA ASP A 89 2.06 -6.94 10.64
C ASP A 89 1.11 -7.12 9.44
N LEU A 90 1.34 -6.30 8.41
CA LEU A 90 0.49 -6.29 7.22
C LEU A 90 0.64 -7.57 6.37
N GLU A 91 1.77 -8.26 6.42
CA GLU A 91 1.97 -9.51 5.66
C GLU A 91 1.06 -10.61 6.24
N ASP A 92 1.09 -10.77 7.57
CA ASP A 92 0.24 -11.73 8.27
C ASP A 92 -1.25 -11.39 8.11
N GLU A 93 -1.63 -10.12 8.28
CA GLU A 93 -3.03 -9.68 8.06
C GLU A 93 -3.48 -9.86 6.61
N PHE A 94 -2.59 -9.67 5.63
CA PHE A 94 -2.86 -9.96 4.23
C PHE A 94 -3.17 -11.45 4.02
N HIS A 95 -2.31 -12.35 4.52
CA HIS A 95 -2.50 -13.79 4.36
C HIS A 95 -3.78 -14.28 5.04
N LYS A 96 -4.03 -13.88 6.30
CA LYS A 96 -5.28 -14.18 7.02
C LYS A 96 -6.50 -13.72 6.23
N LYS A 97 -6.44 -12.52 5.64
CA LYS A 97 -7.54 -11.98 4.84
C LYS A 97 -7.74 -12.78 3.56
N MET A 98 -6.66 -13.13 2.85
CA MET A 98 -6.71 -13.95 1.63
C MET A 98 -7.33 -15.32 1.90
N ASP A 99 -6.92 -16.00 2.96
CA ASP A 99 -7.48 -17.30 3.37
C ASP A 99 -8.99 -17.25 3.63
N LYS A 100 -9.46 -16.11 4.15
CA LYS A 100 -10.89 -15.87 4.35
C LYS A 100 -11.62 -15.58 3.03
N ILE A 101 -11.12 -14.66 2.21
CA ILE A 101 -11.86 -14.23 1.01
C ILE A 101 -11.84 -15.27 -0.12
N MET A 102 -10.82 -16.13 -0.18
CA MET A 102 -10.73 -17.22 -1.17
C MET A 102 -11.82 -18.29 -1.01
N LYS A 103 -12.51 -18.33 0.14
CA LYS A 103 -13.62 -19.24 0.42
C LYS A 103 -14.98 -18.67 0.03
N ARG A 104 -15.03 -17.39 -0.38
CA ARG A 104 -16.29 -16.70 -0.67
C ARG A 104 -16.77 -17.00 -2.07
N GLU A 105 -18.08 -16.97 -2.26
CA GLU A 105 -18.67 -17.06 -3.58
C GLU A 105 -18.42 -15.77 -4.38
N ALA A 106 -18.27 -15.95 -5.69
CA ALA A 106 -18.17 -14.85 -6.63
C ALA A 106 -19.56 -14.54 -7.22
N ILE A 107 -20.05 -13.33 -6.99
CA ILE A 107 -21.34 -12.84 -7.48
C ILE A 107 -21.09 -11.85 -8.62
N ARG A 108 -21.80 -12.00 -9.74
CA ARG A 108 -21.73 -11.05 -10.86
C ARG A 108 -22.68 -9.88 -10.59
N GLY A 109 -22.13 -8.68 -10.43
CA GLY A 109 -22.88 -7.42 -10.38
C GLY A 109 -22.78 -6.62 -11.69
N ASN A 110 -23.42 -5.44 -11.71
CA ASN A 110 -23.50 -4.58 -12.91
C ASN A 110 -22.14 -4.12 -13.45
N LEU A 111 -21.15 -3.97 -12.58
CA LEU A 111 -19.80 -3.49 -12.94
C LEU A 111 -18.76 -4.61 -13.02
N GLY A 112 -19.15 -5.87 -12.79
CA GLY A 112 -18.24 -7.01 -12.83
C GLY A 112 -18.45 -8.02 -11.71
N LEU A 113 -17.49 -8.93 -11.56
CA LEU A 113 -17.49 -9.94 -10.50
C LEU A 113 -17.10 -9.29 -9.16
N ARG A 114 -17.77 -9.69 -8.09
CA ARG A 114 -17.49 -9.31 -6.72
C ARG A 114 -17.41 -10.54 -5.83
N VAL A 115 -16.40 -10.59 -4.98
CA VAL A 115 -16.20 -11.66 -3.99
C VAL A 115 -16.72 -11.16 -2.65
N THR A 116 -17.85 -11.70 -2.17
CA THR A 116 -18.56 -11.15 -1.01
C THR A 116 -19.22 -12.25 -0.17
N GLU A 117 -19.36 -11.99 1.13
CA GLU A 117 -20.19 -12.81 2.06
C GLU A 117 -21.66 -12.36 2.06
N TYR A 118 -21.93 -11.15 1.56
CA TYR A 118 -23.27 -10.59 1.51
C TYR A 118 -23.96 -11.02 0.22
N LEU A 119 -24.97 -11.88 0.35
CA LEU A 119 -25.93 -12.10 -0.71
C LEU A 119 -26.82 -10.85 -0.82
N PRO A 120 -27.10 -10.34 -2.03
CA PRO A 120 -28.13 -9.32 -2.19
C PRO A 120 -29.47 -9.90 -1.72
N GLU A 121 -30.20 -9.16 -0.89
CA GLU A 121 -31.62 -9.47 -0.57
C GLU A 121 -32.50 -9.44 -1.83
#